data_AF-A0A1M5R7Y9-F1
#
_entry.id   AF-A0A1M5R7Y9-F1
#
_cell.length_a   1.000
_cell.length_b   1.000
_cell.length_c   1.000
_cell.angle_alpha   90.00
_cell.angle_beta   90.00
_cell.angle_gamma   90.00
#
_symmetry.space_group_name_H-M   'P 1'
#
loop_
_entity.id
_entity.type
_entity.pdbx_description
1 polymer ?
#
loop_
_entity_poly.entity_id
_entity_poly.type
_entity_poly.pdbx_seq_one_letter_code
_entity_poly.pdbx_strand_id
1 'polypeptide(L)'
;MFFNKNKKADASDDSVAAVFWGASNRMVCCSGIDGETNEFNTTSHPKLAQQGYVATLEIQTAQSEPALYLHAFYSGHWSFAVSPASEDTDELPKWKITREWGLVNPHSETLTIFCPRGCSVSAIDRIASHDE
;
A
#
# COMPACT_ATOMS: atom_id res chain seq x y z
N MET A 1 -42.55 -23.66 -16.33
CA MET A 1 -41.97 -22.55 -15.55
C MET A 1 -40.95 -23.15 -14.59
N PHE A 2 -39.66 -22.98 -14.83
CA PHE A 2 -38.62 -23.24 -13.83
C PHE A 2 -37.58 -22.13 -13.92
N PHE A 3 -37.16 -21.69 -12.74
CA PHE A 3 -36.67 -20.37 -12.43
C PHE A 3 -35.33 -20.04 -13.10
N ASN A 4 -35.29 -18.83 -13.67
CA ASN A 4 -34.08 -18.09 -13.98
C ASN A 4 -33.66 -17.26 -12.76
N LYS A 5 -32.39 -16.85 -12.71
CA LYS A 5 -31.68 -15.95 -11.74
C LYS A 5 -30.78 -16.72 -10.75
N ASN A 6 -29.49 -16.45 -10.60
CA ASN A 6 -28.60 -15.45 -11.18
C ASN A 6 -27.19 -16.07 -11.16
N LYS A 7 -26.56 -16.26 -12.31
CA LYS A 7 -25.08 -16.19 -12.36
C LYS A 7 -24.74 -14.72 -12.10
N LYS A 8 -24.32 -14.38 -10.88
CA LYS A 8 -23.48 -13.19 -10.68
C LYS A 8 -22.13 -13.51 -11.31
N ALA A 9 -22.04 -13.33 -12.62
CA ALA A 9 -20.80 -12.90 -13.25
C ALA A 9 -20.87 -11.37 -13.39
N ASP A 10 -19.71 -10.76 -13.47
CA ASP A 10 -19.44 -9.32 -13.62
C ASP A 10 -19.41 -8.50 -12.32
N ALA A 11 -18.30 -8.65 -11.60
CA ALA A 11 -17.52 -7.46 -11.32
C ALA A 11 -16.45 -7.40 -12.42
N SER A 12 -16.51 -6.40 -13.29
CA SER A 12 -15.39 -6.07 -14.15
C SER A 12 -14.16 -5.92 -13.26
N ASP A 13 -13.12 -6.70 -13.53
CA ASP A 13 -11.85 -6.73 -12.80
C ASP A 13 -11.04 -5.46 -13.14
N ASP A 14 -11.64 -4.28 -12.95
CA ASP A 14 -11.05 -2.97 -13.24
C ASP A 14 -10.09 -2.54 -12.13
N SER A 15 -9.35 -3.54 -11.61
CA SER A 15 -8.32 -3.40 -10.62
C SER A 15 -6.96 -3.29 -11.29
N VAL A 16 -6.06 -2.53 -10.67
CA VAL A 16 -4.65 -2.43 -11.06
C VAL A 16 -3.79 -2.98 -9.93
N ALA A 17 -2.72 -3.67 -10.31
CA ALA A 17 -1.78 -4.25 -9.37
C ALA A 17 -0.76 -3.20 -8.93
N ALA A 18 -0.92 -2.64 -7.73
CA ALA A 18 0.09 -1.84 -7.07
C ALA A 18 1.09 -2.77 -6.39
N VAL A 19 2.34 -2.76 -6.85
CA VAL A 19 3.41 -3.64 -6.35
C VAL A 19 4.40 -2.83 -5.53
N PHE A 20 4.70 -3.29 -4.32
CA PHE A 20 5.61 -2.66 -3.37
C PHE A 20 6.74 -3.60 -2.99
N TRP A 21 7.97 -3.10 -3.03
CA TRP A 21 9.17 -3.84 -2.63
C TRP A 21 10.25 -2.89 -2.10
N GLY A 22 11.17 -3.40 -1.29
CA GLY A 22 12.34 -2.62 -0.89
C GLY A 22 13.45 -2.67 -1.94
N ALA A 23 13.98 -1.53 -2.39
CA ALA A 23 15.14 -1.51 -3.30
C ALA A 23 16.49 -1.45 -2.56
N SER A 24 16.49 -0.97 -1.31
CA SER A 24 17.65 -0.98 -0.41
C SER A 24 17.16 -1.02 1.03
N ASN A 25 18.03 -1.00 2.05
CA ASN A 25 17.62 -0.90 3.46
C ASN A 25 16.98 0.45 3.85
N ARG A 26 16.84 1.37 2.89
CA ARG A 26 16.40 2.75 3.08
C ARG A 26 15.37 3.20 2.06
N MET A 27 14.94 2.33 1.14
CA MET A 27 14.10 2.70 0.02
C MET A 27 13.04 1.63 -0.25
N VAL A 28 11.79 2.08 -0.37
CA VAL A 28 10.66 1.31 -0.88
C VAL A 28 10.31 1.85 -2.25
N CYS A 29 10.06 0.96 -3.21
CA CYS A 29 9.60 1.30 -4.55
C CYS A 29 8.14 0.88 -4.71
N CYS A 30 7.42 1.61 -5.56
CA CYS A 30 6.07 1.28 -5.98
C CYS A 30 5.98 1.26 -7.50
N SER A 31 5.13 0.39 -8.05
CA SER A 31 4.75 0.41 -9.46
C SER A 31 3.28 0.00 -9.65
N GLY A 32 2.70 0.38 -10.78
CA GLY A 32 1.34 -0.02 -11.18
C GLY A 32 0.22 0.95 -10.78
N ILE A 33 0.51 1.95 -9.94
CA ILE A 33 -0.35 3.10 -9.63
C ILE A 33 0.46 4.39 -9.68
N ASP A 34 -0.24 5.54 -9.79
CA ASP A 34 0.41 6.84 -9.80
C ASP A 34 1.00 7.16 -8.42
N GLY A 35 2.30 7.43 -8.35
CA GLY A 35 2.97 7.83 -7.12
C GLY A 35 3.36 9.31 -7.12
N GLU A 36 3.31 9.95 -5.96
CA GLU A 36 3.99 11.25 -5.73
C GLU A 36 5.47 11.14 -6.13
N THR A 37 6.08 10.01 -5.76
CA THR A 37 7.36 9.50 -6.26
C THR A 37 7.26 7.98 -6.35
N ASN A 38 7.77 7.35 -7.42
CA ASN A 38 7.80 5.87 -7.50
C ASN A 38 8.87 5.25 -6.58
N GLU A 39 9.69 6.09 -5.93
CA GLU A 39 10.79 5.72 -5.04
C GLU A 39 10.67 6.51 -3.73
N PHE A 40 10.32 5.81 -2.65
CA PHE A 40 10.16 6.36 -1.32
C PHE A 40 11.42 6.09 -0.50
N ASN A 41 12.31 7.08 -0.40
CA ASN A 41 13.61 6.95 0.24
C ASN A 41 13.71 7.74 1.56
N THR A 42 14.16 7.06 2.61
CA THR A 42 14.42 7.62 3.95
C THR A 42 15.41 8.77 4.01
N THR A 43 16.31 8.89 3.02
CA THR A 43 17.32 9.96 2.98
C THR A 43 16.84 11.24 2.28
N SER A 44 15.86 11.15 1.38
CA SER A 44 15.31 12.31 0.66
C SER A 44 14.00 12.82 1.27
N HIS A 45 13.29 11.98 2.02
CA HIS A 45 12.16 12.41 2.84
C HIS A 45 12.59 12.57 4.31
N PRO A 46 12.70 13.81 4.85
CA PRO A 46 13.03 14.03 6.26
C PRO A 46 12.04 13.37 7.25
N LYS A 47 10.84 13.05 6.75
CA LYS A 47 9.72 12.40 7.43
C LYS A 47 9.95 10.91 7.77
N LEU A 48 10.97 10.29 7.15
CA LEU A 48 11.18 8.84 7.12
C LEU A 48 12.45 8.39 7.87
N ALA A 49 13.14 9.31 8.55
CA ALA A 49 14.45 9.09 9.14
C ALA A 49 14.39 8.59 10.59
N GLN A 50 13.96 7.34 10.84
CA GLN A 50 14.22 6.65 12.12
C GLN A 50 14.54 5.16 11.94
N GLN A 51 15.34 4.60 12.85
CA GLN A 51 15.85 3.23 12.76
C GLN A 51 14.71 2.20 12.78
N GLY A 52 14.66 1.33 11.74
CA GLY A 52 13.75 0.19 11.65
C GLY A 52 12.36 0.48 11.07
N TYR A 53 11.88 1.72 11.17
CA TYR A 53 10.61 2.17 10.62
C TYR A 53 10.84 3.14 9.46
N VAL A 54 10.52 2.71 8.23
CA VAL A 54 10.94 3.45 7.05
C VAL A 54 9.85 4.37 6.52
N ALA A 55 8.60 3.93 6.43
CA ALA A 55 7.53 4.79 5.90
C ALA A 55 6.12 4.34 6.30
N THR A 56 5.20 5.31 6.44
CA THR A 56 3.78 5.06 6.17
C THR A 56 3.47 5.63 4.79
N LEU A 57 2.97 4.79 3.89
CA LEU A 57 2.43 5.21 2.60
C LEU A 57 0.91 5.13 2.65
N GLU A 58 0.24 6.10 2.07
CA GLU A 58 -1.21 6.12 1.93
C GLU A 58 -1.58 5.85 0.47
N ILE A 59 -2.44 4.86 0.25
CA ILE A 59 -3.05 4.61 -1.05
C ILE A 59 -4.43 5.25 -1.03
N GLN A 60 -4.59 6.33 -1.80
CA GLN A 60 -5.83 7.08 -1.90
C GLN A 60 -6.60 6.68 -3.16
N THR A 61 -7.93 6.69 -3.05
CA THR A 61 -8.83 6.59 -4.21
C THR A 61 -9.22 8.01 -4.66
N ALA A 62 -9.59 8.17 -5.94
CA ALA A 62 -10.02 9.46 -6.47
C ALA A 62 -11.31 10.05 -5.83
N GLN A 63 -12.00 9.29 -4.96
CA GLN A 63 -13.40 9.57 -4.58
C GLN A 63 -13.66 9.59 -3.07
N SER A 64 -12.65 9.81 -2.22
CA SER A 64 -12.81 9.76 -0.74
C SER A 64 -13.28 8.39 -0.22
N GLU A 65 -13.15 7.35 -1.06
CA GLU A 65 -13.39 5.94 -0.74
C GLU A 65 -12.20 5.39 0.07
N PRO A 66 -12.37 4.29 0.83
CA PRO A 66 -11.42 3.86 1.86
C PRO A 66 -9.99 3.81 1.33
N ALA A 67 -9.14 4.64 1.92
CA ALA A 67 -7.71 4.60 1.71
C ALA A 67 -7.08 3.47 2.55
N LEU A 68 -5.92 3.01 2.13
CA LEU A 68 -5.11 2.04 2.87
C LEU A 68 -3.82 2.70 3.35
N TYR A 69 -3.45 2.44 4.60
CA TYR A 69 -2.10 2.69 5.07
C TYR A 69 -1.24 1.44 4.89
N LEU A 70 -0.05 1.68 4.33
CA LEU A 70 1.01 0.72 4.18
C LEU A 70 2.17 1.13 5.08
N HIS A 71 2.45 0.33 6.09
CA HIS A 71 3.59 0.54 6.98
C HIS A 71 4.75 -0.35 6.53
N ALA A 72 5.86 0.28 6.14
CA ALA A 72 7.05 -0.41 5.66
C ALA A 72 8.13 -0.49 6.75
N PHE A 73 8.57 -1.71 7.05
CA PHE A 73 9.54 -2.01 8.11
C PHE A 73 10.79 -2.67 7.53
N TYR A 74 11.95 -2.28 8.05
CA TYR A 74 13.22 -2.90 7.70
C TYR A 74 13.95 -3.40 8.95
N SER A 75 14.07 -4.72 9.10
CA SER A 75 14.75 -5.38 10.23
C SER A 75 15.86 -6.32 9.76
N GLY A 76 16.61 -5.93 8.72
CA GLY A 76 17.51 -6.78 7.94
C GLY A 76 16.84 -7.33 6.67
N HIS A 77 15.51 -7.39 6.68
CA HIS A 77 14.63 -7.78 5.59
C HIS A 77 13.43 -6.82 5.55
N TRP A 78 12.82 -6.65 4.39
CA TRP A 78 11.60 -5.86 4.26
C TRP A 78 10.36 -6.67 4.59
N SER A 79 9.46 -6.04 5.34
CA SER A 79 8.09 -6.50 5.55
C SER A 79 7.12 -5.33 5.60
N PHE A 80 5.85 -5.62 5.30
CA PHE A 80 4.79 -4.63 5.17
C PHE A 80 3.59 -4.97 6.06
N ALA A 81 3.06 -3.99 6.78
CA ALA A 81 1.74 -4.08 7.41
C ALA A 81 0.74 -3.20 6.67
N VAL A 82 -0.52 -3.64 6.62
CA VAL A 82 -1.60 -2.92 5.95
C VAL A 82 -2.72 -2.68 6.96
N SER A 83 -3.23 -1.45 7.00
CA SER A 83 -4.35 -1.03 7.85
C SER A 83 -5.31 -0.12 7.07
N PRO A 84 -6.56 0.03 7.55
CA PRO A 84 -7.45 1.07 7.04
C PRO A 84 -6.82 2.45 7.27
N ALA A 85 -7.04 3.38 6.35
CA ALA A 85 -6.63 4.77 6.54
C ALA A 85 -7.62 5.60 7.38
N SER A 86 -8.81 5.07 7.66
CA SER A 86 -9.82 5.71 8.50
C SER A 86 -9.66 5.28 9.95
N GLU A 87 -9.71 6.23 10.88
CA GLU A 87 -9.73 5.95 12.33
C GLU A 87 -11.12 5.49 12.81
N ASP A 88 -12.16 5.69 12.00
CA ASP A 88 -13.55 5.36 12.35
C ASP A 88 -13.91 3.90 12.06
N THR A 89 -13.05 3.17 11.34
CA THR A 89 -13.30 1.77 10.97
C THR A 89 -12.03 0.92 11.00
N ASP A 90 -12.15 -0.26 11.61
CA ASP A 90 -11.12 -1.29 11.60
C ASP A 90 -11.20 -2.19 10.34
N GLU A 91 -12.22 -2.00 9.49
CA GLU A 91 -12.42 -2.84 8.31
C GLU A 91 -11.53 -2.40 7.13
N LEU A 92 -10.74 -3.35 6.61
CA LEU A 92 -10.01 -3.15 5.36
C LEU A 92 -10.98 -3.13 4.17
N PRO A 93 -10.73 -2.31 3.14
CA PRO A 93 -11.41 -2.45 1.87
C PRO A 93 -11.25 -3.88 1.33
N LYS A 94 -12.25 -4.37 0.58
CA LYS A 94 -12.28 -5.73 0.01
C LYS A 94 -11.31 -5.92 -1.17
N TRP A 95 -10.21 -5.17 -1.18
CA TRP A 95 -9.17 -5.27 -2.19
C TRP A 95 -8.39 -6.56 -1.98
N LYS A 96 -8.05 -7.22 -3.09
CA LYS A 96 -7.20 -8.40 -3.02
C LYS A 96 -5.79 -7.96 -2.65
N ILE A 97 -5.20 -8.63 -1.66
CA ILE A 97 -3.82 -8.40 -1.23
C ILE A 97 -3.07 -9.73 -1.31
N THR A 98 -1.93 -9.75 -1.98
CA THR A 98 -1.05 -10.91 -2.05
C THR A 98 0.33 -10.55 -1.52
N ARG A 99 0.94 -11.51 -0.81
CA ARG A 99 2.23 -11.35 -0.15
C ARG A 99 3.14 -12.49 -0.58
N GLU A 100 4.30 -12.14 -1.13
CA GLU A 100 5.26 -13.13 -1.64
C GLU A 100 6.66 -12.83 -1.09
N TRP A 101 7.32 -13.86 -0.57
CA TRP A 101 8.71 -13.76 -0.10
C TRP A 101 9.66 -14.18 -1.20
N GLY A 102 10.73 -13.41 -1.42
CA GLY A 102 11.76 -13.81 -2.38
C GLY A 102 11.49 -13.42 -3.83
N LEU A 103 10.36 -12.78 -4.13
CA LEU A 103 9.96 -12.49 -5.52
C LEU A 103 10.89 -11.48 -6.20
N VAL A 104 11.11 -10.32 -5.58
CA VAL A 104 12.07 -9.32 -6.07
C VAL A 104 13.42 -9.45 -5.37
N ASN A 105 13.42 -9.63 -4.05
CA ASN A 105 14.63 -9.83 -3.24
C ASN A 105 14.52 -11.12 -2.42
N PRO A 106 15.53 -12.00 -2.41
CA PRO A 106 15.46 -13.36 -1.88
C PRO A 106 14.96 -13.51 -0.43
N HIS A 107 15.16 -12.49 0.41
CA HIS A 107 14.84 -12.54 1.84
C HIS A 107 13.85 -11.45 2.25
N SER A 108 13.09 -10.88 1.33
CA SER A 108 12.18 -9.78 1.64
C SER A 108 10.81 -10.00 1.04
N GLU A 109 9.82 -9.40 1.67
CA GLU A 109 8.45 -9.38 1.20
C GLU A 109 8.32 -8.50 -0.05
N THR A 110 7.52 -8.96 -1.01
CA THR A 110 6.92 -8.16 -2.08
C THR A 110 5.42 -8.17 -1.83
N LEU A 111 4.83 -6.99 -1.71
CA LEU A 111 3.41 -6.81 -1.45
C LEU A 111 2.71 -6.35 -2.73
N THR A 112 1.66 -7.04 -3.13
CA THR A 112 0.82 -6.64 -4.26
C THR A 112 -0.60 -6.38 -3.79
N ILE A 113 -1.11 -5.18 -4.07
CA ILE A 113 -2.47 -4.75 -3.74
C ILE A 113 -3.22 -4.49 -5.04
N PHE A 114 -4.34 -5.20 -5.24
CA PHE A 114 -5.22 -5.00 -6.38
C PHE A 114 -6.25 -3.93 -6.03
N CYS A 115 -5.92 -2.69 -6.34
CA CYS A 115 -6.74 -1.52 -6.01
C CYS A 115 -7.55 -1.04 -7.23
N PRO A 116 -8.64 -0.29 -7.03
CA PRO A 116 -9.39 0.32 -8.14
C PRO A 116 -8.50 1.19 -9.03
N ARG A 117 -8.81 1.30 -10.32
CA ARG A 117 -8.14 2.26 -11.20
C ARG A 117 -8.26 3.69 -10.68
N GLY A 118 -7.21 4.48 -10.91
CA GLY A 118 -7.13 5.86 -10.45
C GLY A 118 -6.75 6.01 -8.98
N CYS A 119 -6.26 4.93 -8.34
CA CYS A 119 -5.59 5.06 -7.05
C CYS A 119 -4.22 5.72 -7.22
N SER A 120 -3.81 6.46 -6.20
CA SER A 120 -2.48 7.05 -6.11
C SER A 120 -1.84 6.75 -4.75
N VAL A 121 -0.51 6.79 -4.69
CA VAL A 121 0.25 6.59 -3.46
C VAL A 121 1.11 7.79 -3.09
N SER A 122 1.05 8.18 -1.82
CA SER A 122 1.86 9.26 -1.23
C SER A 122 2.45 8.82 0.11
N ALA A 123 3.51 9.50 0.55
CA ALA A 123 4.08 9.29 1.88
C ALA A 123 3.46 10.27 2.89
N ILE A 124 2.99 9.77 4.04
CA ILE A 124 2.40 10.62 5.08
C ILE A 124 3.41 10.99 6.17
N ASP A 125 3.24 12.18 6.75
CA ASP A 125 3.92 12.56 8.00
C ASP A 125 3.36 11.77 9.17
N ARG A 126 4.23 11.11 9.93
CA ARG A 126 3.81 10.37 11.12
C ARG A 126 3.64 11.24 12.37
N ILE A 127 3.91 12.53 12.25
CA ILE A 127 3.92 13.47 13.37
C ILE A 127 3.26 14.75 12.89
N ALA A 128 1.98 14.94 13.25
CA ALA A 128 1.51 16.30 13.49
C ALA A 128 2.49 16.88 14.52
N SER A 129 3.12 18.00 14.18
CA SER A 129 3.96 18.78 15.08
C SER A 129 3.47 18.64 16.53
N HIS A 130 4.29 18.04 17.39
CA HIS A 130 4.17 18.25 18.83
C HIS A 130 4.55 19.71 19.09
N ASP A 131 3.69 20.64 18.69
CA ASP A 131 3.70 22.03 19.13
C ASP A 131 2.74 22.13 20.32
N GLU A 132 3.19 21.64 21.47
CA GLU A 132 2.74 22.08 22.80
C GLU A 132 3.97 22.35 23.69
#